data_AF-A0A6C0H3A2-F1
#
_entry.id   AF-A0A6C0H3A2-F1
#
_cell.length_a   1.000
_cell.length_b   1.000
_cell.length_c   1.000
_cell.angle_alpha   90.00
_cell.angle_beta   90.00
_cell.angle_gamma   90.00
#
_symmetry.space_group_name_H-M   'P 1'
#
loop_
_entity.id
_entity.type
_entity.pdbx_description
1 polymer ?
#
loop_
_entity_poly.entity_id
_entity_poly.type
_entity_poly.pdbx_seq_one_letter_code
_entity_poly.pdbx_strand_id
1 'polypeptide(L)'
;MGKKCIPGVFCIENMTLFLLIFILILMFYYFMQLKNATQPQIVVIKESQPTLAISERQDTFNDPYSPPTKNDPLFYTPKITSDIRPVPGVPINIETRGLSTGYQQIGILTPSGGSRGNDSKILPLMGRRLMSGRDKWQYYTIANNGNLNTKLPISVNGKSCTSEYGCDSIYNSDTVYVEGYNETFRATIYDNNLFQYLPF
;
A
#
# COMPACT_ATOMS: atom_id res chain seq x y z
N MET A 1 8.61 65.39 -50.97
CA MET A 1 9.16 65.70 -49.64
C MET A 1 9.02 64.46 -48.76
N GLY A 2 10.11 63.70 -48.57
CA GLY A 2 10.08 62.47 -47.77
C GLY A 2 9.82 62.80 -46.30
N LYS A 3 8.79 62.20 -45.72
CA LYS A 3 8.47 62.33 -44.29
C LYS A 3 9.58 61.63 -43.50
N LYS A 4 10.62 62.38 -43.13
CA LYS A 4 11.64 61.90 -42.19
C LYS A 4 11.08 61.98 -40.78
N CYS A 5 11.28 60.90 -40.05
CA CYS A 5 10.83 60.75 -38.68
C CYS A 5 11.76 61.49 -37.71
N ILE A 6 11.17 61.97 -36.61
CA ILE A 6 11.87 62.67 -35.54
C ILE A 6 12.82 61.67 -34.85
N PRO A 7 14.10 62.02 -34.61
CA PRO A 7 15.06 61.11 -33.99
C PRO A 7 14.60 60.75 -32.57
N GLY A 8 14.50 59.44 -32.29
CA GLY A 8 14.09 58.90 -30.99
C GLY A 8 12.72 58.22 -30.94
N VAL A 9 11.96 58.17 -32.05
CA VAL A 9 10.67 57.46 -32.13
C VAL A 9 10.71 56.45 -33.28
N PHE A 10 10.34 55.20 -33.02
CA PHE A 10 10.20 54.17 -34.06
C PHE A 10 9.10 54.59 -35.03
N CYS A 11 9.47 54.89 -36.27
CA CYS A 11 8.49 55.12 -37.31
C CYS A 11 7.97 53.80 -37.84
N ILE A 12 6.72 53.52 -37.52
CA ILE A 12 5.94 52.47 -38.13
C ILE A 12 5.46 53.00 -39.49
N GLU A 13 6.20 52.63 -40.54
CA GLU A 13 5.63 52.62 -41.89
C GLU A 13 4.71 51.40 -42.00
N ASN A 14 3.70 51.49 -42.88
CA ASN A 14 2.79 50.37 -43.11
C ASN A 14 3.55 49.07 -43.45
N MET A 15 4.69 49.19 -44.15
CA MET A 15 5.57 48.06 -44.50
C MET A 15 6.32 47.47 -43.29
N THR A 16 6.77 48.28 -42.33
CA THR A 16 7.46 47.76 -41.13
C THR A 16 6.48 47.11 -40.15
N LEU A 17 5.22 47.54 -40.14
CA LEU A 17 4.14 46.92 -39.37
C LEU A 17 3.77 45.54 -39.92
N PHE A 18 3.67 45.37 -41.24
CA PHE A 18 3.45 44.04 -41.85
C PHE A 18 4.58 43.06 -41.51
N LEU A 19 5.84 43.52 -41.53
CA LEU A 19 7.00 42.70 -41.22
C LEU A 19 6.99 42.23 -39.75
N LEU A 20 6.64 43.11 -38.80
CA LEU A 20 6.52 42.73 -37.38
C LEU A 20 5.43 41.68 -37.15
N ILE A 21 4.27 41.82 -37.80
CA ILE A 21 3.17 40.84 -37.69
C ILE A 21 3.61 39.48 -38.24
N PHE A 22 4.33 39.46 -39.36
CA PHE A 22 4.84 38.22 -39.95
C PHE A 22 5.83 37.49 -39.01
N ILE A 23 6.73 38.22 -38.35
CA ILE A 23 7.66 37.65 -37.37
C ILE A 23 6.90 37.06 -36.17
N LEU A 24 5.85 37.75 -35.68
CA LEU A 24 5.04 37.24 -34.56
C LEU A 24 4.29 35.95 -34.93
N ILE A 25 3.78 35.84 -36.16
CA ILE A 25 3.11 34.62 -36.66
C ILE A 25 4.11 33.46 -36.74
N LEU A 26 5.32 33.69 -37.25
CA LEU A 26 6.37 32.66 -37.30
C LEU A 26 6.80 32.19 -35.91
N MET A 27 6.97 33.13 -34.97
CA MET A 27 7.28 32.81 -33.57
C MET A 27 6.16 31.99 -32.91
N PHE A 28 4.89 32.34 -33.15
CA PHE A 28 3.75 31.60 -32.64
C PHE A 28 3.67 30.18 -33.23
N TYR A 29 3.91 30.04 -34.54
CA TYR A 29 3.95 28.75 -35.20
C TYR A 29 5.05 27.83 -34.64
N TYR A 30 6.25 28.37 -34.44
CA TYR A 30 7.37 27.62 -33.83
C TYR A 30 7.06 27.19 -32.38
N PHE A 31 6.41 28.07 -31.60
CA PHE A 31 5.99 27.75 -30.24
C PHE A 31 4.93 26.64 -30.18
N MET A 32 3.99 26.61 -31.13
CA MET A 32 3.04 25.50 -31.27
C MET A 32 3.75 24.18 -31.63
N GLN A 33 4.78 24.24 -32.46
CA GLN A 33 5.56 23.06 -32.83
C GLN A 33 6.33 22.47 -31.64
N LEU A 34 6.88 23.31 -30.76
CA LEU A 34 7.57 22.89 -29.53
C LEU A 34 6.63 22.19 -28.52
N LYS A 35 5.36 22.61 -28.42
CA LYS A 35 4.37 21.97 -27.55
C LYS A 35 3.92 20.60 -28.05
N ASN A 36 3.88 20.40 -29.36
CA ASN A 36 3.47 19.12 -29.94
C ASN A 36 4.49 17.99 -29.73
N ALA A 37 5.77 18.33 -29.47
CA ALA A 37 6.82 17.35 -29.22
C ALA A 37 6.85 16.80 -27.78
N THR A 38 6.04 17.35 -26.86
CA THR A 38 5.99 16.96 -25.44
C THR A 38 4.69 16.25 -25.07
N GLN A 39 4.27 15.28 -25.88
CA GLN A 39 3.30 14.30 -25.38
C GLN A 39 4.06 13.16 -24.66
N PRO A 40 3.89 12.98 -23.34
CA PRO A 40 4.41 11.81 -22.66
C PRO A 40 3.65 10.59 -23.21
N GLN A 41 4.34 9.78 -24.00
CA GLN A 41 3.88 8.44 -24.36
C GLN A 41 3.76 7.62 -23.07
N ILE A 42 2.52 7.40 -22.63
CA ILE A 42 2.20 6.50 -21.52
C ILE A 42 2.49 5.09 -22.02
N VAL A 43 3.71 4.61 -21.79
CA VAL A 43 4.03 3.20 -21.95
C VAL A 43 3.28 2.48 -20.83
N VAL A 44 2.12 1.93 -21.16
CA VAL A 44 1.46 0.93 -20.32
C VAL A 44 2.35 -0.30 -20.39
N ILE A 45 3.31 -0.39 -19.46
CA ILE A 45 3.96 -1.65 -19.15
C ILE A 45 2.81 -2.49 -18.60
N LYS A 46 2.24 -3.35 -19.45
CA LYS A 46 1.44 -4.46 -18.99
C LYS A 46 2.42 -5.32 -18.22
N GLU A 47 2.48 -5.10 -16.91
CA GLU A 47 3.24 -5.91 -15.99
C GLU A 47 2.71 -7.33 -16.20
N SER A 48 3.45 -8.12 -16.97
CA SER A 48 3.33 -9.55 -16.94
C SER A 48 3.79 -9.91 -15.55
N GLN A 49 2.84 -9.92 -14.60
CA GLN A 49 3.03 -10.61 -13.34
C GLN A 49 3.68 -11.94 -13.73
N PRO A 50 4.89 -12.24 -13.23
CA PRO A 50 5.37 -13.60 -13.35
C PRO A 50 4.22 -14.43 -12.78
N THR A 51 3.69 -15.36 -13.58
CA THR A 51 2.85 -16.43 -13.07
C THR A 51 3.76 -17.20 -12.14
N LEU A 52 3.89 -16.71 -10.90
CA LEU A 52 4.52 -17.42 -9.82
C LEU A 52 3.79 -18.75 -9.82
N ALA A 53 4.58 -19.82 -9.98
CA ALA A 53 4.06 -21.16 -9.92
C ALA A 53 3.14 -21.24 -8.69
N ILE A 54 2.00 -21.89 -8.84
CA ILE A 54 0.96 -22.18 -7.82
C ILE A 54 1.54 -22.97 -6.61
N SER A 55 2.86 -23.09 -6.54
CA SER A 55 3.65 -23.84 -5.58
C SER A 55 4.17 -22.94 -4.47
N GLU A 56 3.26 -22.35 -3.72
CA GLU A 56 3.38 -22.16 -2.26
C GLU A 56 1.96 -21.84 -1.77
N ARG A 57 1.15 -22.88 -1.50
CA ARG A 57 -0.21 -22.79 -0.90
C ARG A 57 -0.22 -22.20 0.52
N GLN A 58 0.78 -21.40 0.87
CA GLN A 58 0.96 -20.77 2.17
C GLN A 58 0.73 -19.25 2.12
N ASP A 59 0.65 -18.64 0.92
CA ASP A 59 0.34 -17.23 0.76
C ASP A 59 -1.18 -16.98 0.78
N THR A 60 -1.76 -17.09 1.98
CA THR A 60 -3.18 -16.79 2.25
C THR A 60 -3.54 -15.32 2.02
N PHE A 61 -2.56 -14.43 1.90
CA PHE A 61 -2.83 -13.02 1.63
C PHE A 61 -3.14 -12.76 0.16
N ASN A 62 -2.46 -13.47 -0.76
CA ASN A 62 -2.60 -13.27 -2.20
C ASN A 62 -3.49 -14.31 -2.91
N ASP A 63 -3.98 -15.35 -2.22
CA ASP A 63 -4.82 -16.39 -2.81
C ASP A 63 -6.30 -15.94 -2.93
N PRO A 64 -6.83 -15.74 -4.16
CA PRO A 64 -8.23 -15.31 -4.37
C PRO A 64 -9.28 -16.36 -3.98
N TYR A 65 -8.90 -17.63 -3.87
CA TYR A 65 -9.79 -18.74 -3.53
C TYR A 65 -9.79 -19.06 -2.04
N SER A 66 -8.90 -18.43 -1.27
CA SER A 66 -8.88 -18.55 0.18
C SER A 66 -9.86 -17.57 0.82
N PRO A 67 -10.70 -17.99 1.78
CA PRO A 67 -11.58 -17.07 2.48
C PRO A 67 -10.77 -16.12 3.38
N PRO A 68 -11.29 -14.92 3.69
CA PRO A 68 -10.65 -13.96 4.59
C PRO A 68 -10.83 -14.40 6.05
N THR A 69 -10.21 -15.52 6.41
CA THR A 69 -10.20 -16.07 7.77
C THR A 69 -8.81 -15.93 8.38
N LYS A 70 -8.74 -15.61 9.67
CA LYS A 70 -7.47 -15.65 10.40
C LYS A 70 -7.24 -17.05 10.97
N ASN A 71 -6.01 -17.52 10.94
CA ASN A 71 -5.64 -18.79 11.55
C ASN A 71 -5.17 -18.53 12.99
N ASP A 72 -5.59 -19.34 13.96
CA ASP A 72 -4.96 -19.26 15.28
C ASP A 72 -3.63 -20.01 15.24
N PRO A 73 -2.49 -19.33 15.43
CA PRO A 73 -1.18 -19.94 15.33
C PRO A 73 -0.86 -20.95 16.45
N LEU A 74 -1.65 -21.01 17.53
CA LEU A 74 -1.57 -22.11 18.51
C LEU A 74 -1.99 -23.45 17.91
N PHE A 75 -2.90 -23.39 16.94
CA PHE A 75 -3.58 -24.53 16.34
C PHE A 75 -3.08 -24.83 14.92
N TYR A 76 -2.54 -23.81 14.25
CA TYR A 76 -1.94 -23.88 12.93
C TYR A 76 -0.44 -23.56 13.06
N THR A 77 0.37 -24.59 13.27
CA THR A 77 1.82 -24.45 13.06
C THR A 77 2.08 -24.26 11.56
N PRO A 78 3.02 -23.38 11.15
CA PRO A 78 3.40 -23.30 9.76
C PRO A 78 3.85 -24.69 9.34
N LYS A 79 3.16 -25.26 8.33
CA LYS A 79 3.54 -26.53 7.72
C LYS A 79 4.86 -26.31 6.99
N ILE A 80 5.96 -26.35 7.72
CA ILE A 80 7.31 -26.28 7.15
C ILE A 80 7.65 -27.64 6.52
N THR A 81 6.95 -28.71 6.89
CA THR A 81 7.15 -30.04 6.33
C THR A 81 5.81 -30.77 6.13
N SER A 82 5.66 -31.45 5.00
CA SER A 82 4.63 -32.48 4.79
C SER A 82 4.98 -33.79 5.53
N ASP A 83 6.16 -33.86 6.14
CA ASP A 83 6.63 -34.99 6.92
C ASP A 83 6.27 -34.78 8.40
N ILE A 84 5.38 -35.64 8.91
CA ILE A 84 4.94 -35.67 10.32
C ILE A 84 6.01 -36.28 11.23
N ARG A 85 7.06 -36.88 10.65
CA ARG A 85 8.09 -37.56 11.43
C ARG A 85 9.03 -36.52 12.02
N PRO A 86 9.31 -36.57 13.34
CA PRO A 86 10.36 -35.75 13.92
C PRO A 86 11.68 -36.12 13.25
N VAL A 87 12.33 -35.12 12.65
CA VAL A 87 13.66 -35.27 12.03
C VAL A 87 14.60 -35.91 13.07
N PRO A 88 15.11 -37.13 12.83
CA PRO A 88 15.97 -37.79 13.81
C PRO A 88 17.30 -37.03 13.93
N GLY A 89 17.60 -36.50 15.11
CA GLY A 89 18.95 -36.02 15.45
C GLY A 89 19.12 -34.52 15.74
N VAL A 90 18.06 -33.73 15.80
CA VAL A 90 18.16 -32.34 16.30
C VAL A 90 17.93 -32.33 17.82
N PRO A 91 18.89 -31.90 18.66
CA PRO A 91 18.66 -31.74 20.09
C PRO A 91 17.53 -30.75 20.33
N ILE A 92 16.64 -31.10 21.26
CA ILE A 92 15.39 -30.40 21.57
C ILE A 92 15.71 -29.08 22.29
N ASN A 93 16.06 -28.04 21.53
CA ASN A 93 15.85 -26.66 21.94
C ASN A 93 14.50 -26.19 21.39
N ILE A 94 13.44 -26.95 21.70
CA ILE A 94 12.09 -26.48 21.42
C ILE A 94 11.72 -25.52 22.54
N GLU A 95 11.36 -24.30 22.17
CA GLU A 95 10.80 -23.36 23.13
C GLU A 95 9.52 -23.98 23.70
N THR A 96 9.50 -24.27 25.00
CA THR A 96 8.32 -24.83 25.70
C THR A 96 7.23 -23.78 25.95
N ARG A 97 7.48 -22.53 25.54
CA ARG A 97 6.55 -21.41 25.59
C ARG A 97 5.95 -21.20 24.20
N GLY A 98 4.69 -20.77 24.14
CA GLY A 98 4.00 -20.54 22.86
C GLY A 98 4.83 -19.65 21.93
N LEU A 99 5.26 -20.23 20.80
CA LEU A 99 6.14 -19.61 19.81
C LEU A 99 5.58 -18.26 19.35
N SER A 100 6.46 -17.28 19.14
CA SER A 100 6.10 -16.07 18.41
C SER A 100 5.70 -16.45 16.99
N THR A 101 4.54 -15.99 16.56
CA THR A 101 3.89 -16.48 15.35
C THR A 101 4.24 -15.58 14.18
N GLY A 102 4.15 -16.08 12.95
CA GLY A 102 4.27 -15.23 11.77
C GLY A 102 3.20 -14.13 11.78
N TYR A 103 3.47 -13.01 11.11
CA TYR A 103 2.43 -12.02 10.82
C TYR A 103 1.49 -12.58 9.77
N GLN A 104 0.19 -12.44 10.02
CA GLN A 104 -0.87 -12.79 9.09
C GLN A 104 -1.85 -11.62 8.99
N GLN A 105 -2.65 -11.59 7.93
CA GLN A 105 -3.77 -10.66 7.88
C GLN A 105 -4.85 -11.15 8.84
N ILE A 106 -5.24 -10.29 9.77
CA ILE A 106 -6.28 -10.59 10.77
C ILE A 106 -7.57 -9.80 10.56
N GLY A 107 -7.56 -8.85 9.62
CA GLY A 107 -8.70 -7.98 9.36
C GLY A 107 -8.39 -6.85 8.39
N ILE A 108 -9.26 -5.85 8.43
CA ILE A 108 -9.16 -4.61 7.66
C ILE A 108 -9.39 -3.40 8.56
N LEU A 109 -8.84 -2.26 8.13
CA LEU A 109 -9.02 -0.95 8.72
C LEU A 109 -9.79 -0.08 7.74
N THR A 110 -10.86 0.51 8.23
CA THR A 110 -11.71 1.46 7.48
C THR A 110 -11.60 2.84 8.12
N PRO A 111 -11.49 3.94 7.35
CA PRO A 111 -11.33 5.26 7.95
C PRO A 111 -12.54 5.61 8.83
N SER A 112 -12.30 6.07 10.06
CA SER A 112 -13.35 6.35 11.06
C SER A 112 -14.08 7.67 10.78
N GLY A 113 -13.33 8.68 10.34
CA GLY A 113 -13.90 9.91 9.80
C GLY A 113 -14.26 9.67 8.34
N GLY A 114 -15.55 9.74 8.00
CA GLY A 114 -16.00 9.61 6.62
C GLY A 114 -15.11 10.39 5.68
N SER A 115 -14.54 9.68 4.70
CA SER A 115 -13.66 10.12 3.62
C SER A 115 -13.54 11.65 3.49
N ARG A 116 -12.49 12.25 4.05
CA ARG A 116 -12.10 13.65 3.76
C ARG A 116 -11.47 13.75 2.36
N GLY A 117 -12.24 13.34 1.36
CA GLY A 117 -11.83 13.20 -0.04
C GLY A 117 -12.29 11.87 -0.63
N ASN A 118 -12.38 11.80 -1.96
CA ASN A 118 -12.92 10.67 -2.75
C ASN A 118 -12.16 9.32 -2.61
N ASP A 119 -11.19 9.22 -1.70
CA ASP A 119 -10.36 8.03 -1.51
C ASP A 119 -10.65 7.39 -0.13
N SER A 120 -11.71 6.61 -0.02
CA SER A 120 -11.91 5.74 1.15
C SER A 120 -10.91 4.57 1.09
N LYS A 121 -9.70 4.77 1.59
CA LYS A 121 -8.63 3.75 1.55
C LYS A 121 -8.84 2.73 2.66
N ILE A 122 -9.19 1.51 2.24
CA ILE A 122 -9.23 0.34 3.12
C ILE A 122 -7.81 -0.19 3.24
N LEU A 123 -7.34 -0.42 4.47
CA LEU A 123 -5.99 -0.93 4.73
C LEU A 123 -6.06 -2.33 5.34
N PRO A 124 -5.17 -3.26 4.98
CA PRO A 124 -5.10 -4.55 5.66
C PRO A 124 -4.57 -4.37 7.09
N LEU A 125 -5.16 -5.09 8.05
CA LEU A 125 -4.64 -5.19 9.41
C LEU A 125 -3.82 -6.47 9.53
N MET A 126 -2.52 -6.31 9.71
CA MET A 126 -1.58 -7.42 9.93
C MET A 126 -1.35 -7.61 11.41
N GLY A 127 -1.35 -8.86 11.88
CA GLY A 127 -1.21 -9.19 13.29
C GLY A 127 -0.42 -10.46 13.54
N ARG A 128 0.29 -10.51 14.67
CA ARG A 128 0.85 -11.73 15.24
C ARG A 128 0.72 -11.75 16.76
N ARG A 129 0.68 -12.95 17.35
CA ARG A 129 0.78 -13.11 18.81
C ARG A 129 2.24 -12.99 19.23
N LEU A 130 2.51 -12.17 20.25
CA LEU A 130 3.84 -11.97 20.80
C LEU A 130 4.25 -13.14 21.72
N MET A 131 3.33 -13.57 22.61
CA MET A 131 3.54 -14.68 23.53
C MET A 131 2.19 -15.20 24.03
N SER A 132 2.00 -16.52 24.05
CA SER A 132 0.72 -17.15 24.42
C SER A 132 0.26 -16.86 25.87
N GLY A 133 1.17 -16.47 26.77
CA GLY A 133 0.86 -16.31 28.20
C GLY A 133 0.32 -14.94 28.61
N ARG A 134 0.31 -13.92 27.74
CA ARG A 134 -0.14 -12.55 28.09
C ARG A 134 -1.14 -11.92 27.11
N ASP A 135 -1.67 -12.69 26.17
CA ASP A 135 -2.61 -12.22 25.12
C ASP A 135 -2.20 -10.88 24.48
N LYS A 136 -0.89 -10.66 24.31
CA LYS A 136 -0.36 -9.48 23.63
C LYS A 136 -0.11 -9.76 22.17
N TRP A 137 -0.42 -8.77 21.37
CA TRP A 137 -0.35 -8.84 19.92
C TRP A 137 0.50 -7.71 19.35
N GLN A 138 1.20 -8.00 18.26
CA GLN A 138 1.85 -6.97 17.47
C GLN A 138 1.06 -6.72 16.21
N TYR A 139 0.85 -5.45 15.89
CA TYR A 139 0.03 -5.01 14.77
C TYR A 139 0.78 -4.01 13.90
N TYR A 140 0.60 -4.13 12.60
CA TYR A 140 0.96 -3.11 11.63
C TYR A 140 -0.03 -3.13 10.47
N THR A 141 -0.02 -2.08 9.66
CA THR A 141 -0.81 -2.02 8.43
C THR A 141 0.10 -1.73 7.25
N ILE A 142 -0.41 -1.96 6.04
CA ILE A 142 0.30 -1.72 4.80
C ILE A 142 -0.49 -0.67 4.03
N ALA A 143 0.13 0.48 3.77
CA ALA A 143 -0.40 1.47 2.87
C ALA A 143 -0.13 1.04 1.43
N ASN A 144 -1.19 1.01 0.62
CA ASN A 144 -1.10 0.88 -0.82
C ASN A 144 -1.22 2.27 -1.46
N ASN A 145 -0.12 3.02 -1.47
CA ASN A 145 -0.03 4.33 -2.11
C ASN A 145 0.84 4.26 -3.36
N GLY A 146 0.30 3.63 -4.42
CA GLY A 146 0.94 3.54 -5.73
C GLY A 146 1.73 2.25 -5.91
N ASN A 147 2.94 2.34 -6.45
CA ASN A 147 3.73 1.17 -6.85
C ASN A 147 4.51 0.51 -5.69
N LEU A 148 4.48 1.09 -4.48
CA LEU A 148 5.20 0.58 -3.31
C LEU A 148 4.26 0.37 -2.12
N ASN A 149 4.28 -0.83 -1.57
CA ASN A 149 3.59 -1.18 -0.34
C ASN A 149 4.41 -0.71 0.88
N THR A 150 3.96 0.33 1.57
CA THR A 150 4.66 0.89 2.74
C THR A 150 4.09 0.34 4.04
N LYS A 151 4.92 -0.26 4.89
CA LYS A 151 4.49 -0.73 6.23
C LYS A 151 4.36 0.45 7.18
N LEU A 152 3.19 0.61 7.80
CA LEU A 152 2.90 1.68 8.74
C LEU A 152 2.67 1.11 10.15
N PRO A 153 3.26 1.72 11.19
CA PRO A 153 2.99 1.33 12.56
C PRO A 153 1.59 1.77 12.98
N ILE A 154 1.06 1.00 13.93
CA ILE A 154 -0.26 1.20 14.51
C ILE A 154 -0.12 1.52 16.00
N SER A 155 -0.95 2.43 16.49
CA SER A 155 -1.10 2.74 17.90
C SER A 155 -2.55 2.47 18.35
N VAL A 156 -2.70 1.77 19.49
CA VAL A 156 -3.98 1.52 20.14
C VAL A 156 -3.91 2.10 21.55
N ASN A 157 -4.89 2.92 21.93
CA ASN A 157 -4.94 3.60 23.23
C ASN A 157 -3.66 4.39 23.56
N GLY A 158 -3.02 5.00 22.56
CA GLY A 158 -1.77 5.76 22.71
C GLY A 158 -0.51 4.91 22.87
N LYS A 159 -0.61 3.58 22.73
CA LYS A 159 0.53 2.67 22.77
C LYS A 159 0.84 2.12 21.38
N SER A 160 2.11 2.16 21.00
CA SER A 160 2.58 1.56 19.74
C SER A 160 2.56 0.03 19.78
N CYS A 161 1.83 -0.56 18.84
CA CYS A 161 1.64 -2.01 18.71
C CYS A 161 2.74 -2.70 17.90
N THR A 162 3.69 -1.95 17.32
CA THR A 162 4.88 -2.52 16.68
C THR A 162 6.03 -2.77 17.66
N SER A 163 5.91 -2.28 18.89
CA SER A 163 6.90 -2.47 19.95
C SER A 163 7.02 -3.92 20.39
N GLU A 164 8.15 -4.27 21.02
CA GLU A 164 8.38 -5.61 21.60
C GLU A 164 7.28 -6.03 22.57
N TYR A 165 6.64 -5.10 23.28
CA TYR A 165 5.58 -5.40 24.25
C TYR A 165 4.19 -5.56 23.62
N GLY A 166 4.01 -5.19 22.35
CA GLY A 166 2.74 -5.23 21.64
C GLY A 166 1.60 -4.44 22.31
N CYS A 167 0.38 -4.69 21.85
CA CYS A 167 -0.88 -4.15 22.36
C CYS A 167 -1.82 -5.27 22.82
N ASP A 168 -2.94 -4.87 23.41
CA ASP A 168 -4.07 -5.76 23.67
C ASP A 168 -4.74 -6.21 22.36
N SER A 169 -5.53 -7.29 22.41
CA SER A 169 -6.26 -7.78 21.24
C SER A 169 -7.25 -6.73 20.74
N ILE A 170 -7.20 -6.48 19.43
CA ILE A 170 -8.16 -5.61 18.74
C ILE A 170 -9.42 -6.43 18.43
N TYR A 171 -10.58 -5.87 18.74
CA TYR A 171 -11.89 -6.41 18.43
C TYR A 171 -12.52 -5.70 17.24
N ASN A 172 -13.62 -6.28 16.74
CA ASN A 172 -14.43 -5.62 15.73
C ASN A 172 -14.95 -4.29 16.30
N SER A 173 -14.99 -3.26 15.47
CA SER A 173 -15.36 -1.88 15.81
C SER A 173 -14.36 -1.04 16.61
N ASP A 174 -13.22 -1.60 17.00
CA ASP A 174 -12.22 -0.83 17.74
C ASP A 174 -11.60 0.27 16.89
N THR A 175 -11.27 1.40 17.53
CA THR A 175 -10.60 2.53 16.90
C THR A 175 -9.09 2.41 17.06
N VAL A 176 -8.39 2.50 15.94
CA VAL A 176 -6.96 2.28 15.81
C VAL A 176 -6.33 3.50 15.16
N TYR A 177 -5.22 4.02 15.70
CA TYR A 177 -4.52 5.16 15.12
C TYR A 177 -3.39 4.68 14.20
N VAL A 178 -3.32 5.24 12.98
CA VAL A 178 -2.31 4.89 11.98
C VAL A 178 -1.36 6.07 11.77
N GLU A 179 -0.12 5.92 12.22
CA GLU A 179 0.89 7.00 12.28
C GLU A 179 1.25 7.58 10.89
N GLY A 180 1.14 6.81 9.81
CA GLY A 180 1.46 7.31 8.46
C GLY A 180 0.38 8.20 7.84
N TYR A 181 -0.88 8.04 8.27
CA TYR A 181 -2.01 8.84 7.78
C TYR A 181 -2.43 9.92 8.79
N ASN A 182 -1.94 9.86 10.03
CA ASN A 182 -2.36 10.72 11.14
C ASN A 182 -3.88 10.71 11.36
N GLU A 183 -4.51 9.57 11.10
CA GLU A 183 -5.95 9.38 11.18
C GLU A 183 -6.29 8.12 11.97
N THR A 184 -7.53 8.09 12.47
CA THR A 184 -8.08 6.92 13.15
C THR A 184 -8.91 6.07 12.19
N PHE A 185 -8.77 4.77 12.33
CA PHE A 185 -9.45 3.76 11.53
C PHE A 185 -10.25 2.85 12.46
N ARG A 186 -11.38 2.36 11.96
CA ARG A 186 -12.20 1.34 12.59
C ARG A 186 -11.77 -0.04 12.10
N ALA A 187 -11.43 -0.91 13.04
CA ALA A 187 -11.04 -2.29 12.75
C ALA A 187 -12.25 -3.18 12.49
N THR A 188 -12.14 -4.01 11.45
CA THR A 188 -13.03 -5.14 11.20
C THR A 188 -12.17 -6.39 11.20
N ILE A 189 -12.39 -7.27 12.18
CA ILE A 189 -11.57 -8.45 12.42
C ILE A 189 -12.18 -9.65 11.71
N TYR A 190 -11.34 -10.44 11.04
CA TYR A 190 -11.73 -11.68 10.40
C TYR A 190 -12.08 -12.77 11.41
N ASP A 191 -12.98 -13.64 10.98
CA ASP A 191 -13.36 -14.82 11.73
C ASP A 191 -12.21 -15.84 11.78
N ASN A 192 -12.21 -16.67 12.81
CA ASN A 192 -11.24 -17.73 12.94
C ASN A 192 -11.53 -18.82 11.90
N ASN A 193 -10.47 -19.33 11.28
CA ASN A 193 -10.55 -20.55 10.50
C ASN A 193 -10.77 -21.73 11.47
N LEU A 194 -12.00 -22.21 11.54
CA LEU A 194 -12.36 -23.35 12.36
C LEU A 194 -11.87 -24.64 11.70
N PHE A 195 -11.50 -25.62 12.52
CA PHE A 195 -11.18 -26.95 12.02
C PHE A 195 -12.39 -27.55 11.30
N GLN A 196 -12.18 -27.95 10.06
CA GLN A 196 -13.17 -28.69 9.29
C GLN A 196 -12.94 -30.18 9.49
N TYR A 197 -14.00 -30.90 9.82
CA TYR A 197 -13.96 -32.35 9.82
C TYR A 197 -13.79 -32.84 8.38
N LEU A 198 -12.83 -33.73 8.16
CA LEU A 198 -12.64 -34.41 6.90
C LEU A 198 -13.28 -35.81 7.02
N PRO A 199 -14.45 -36.04 6.42
CA PRO A 199 -15.09 -37.35 6.41
C PRO A 199 -14.36 -38.26 5.42
N PHE A 200 -13.34 -38.98 5.87
CA PHE A 200 -12.70 -40.05 5.12
C PHE A 200 -12.50 -41.30 5.99
#